data_AF-W5IJJ7-F1
#
_entry.id   AF-W5IJJ7-F1
#
_cell.length_a   1.000
_cell.length_b   1.000
_cell.length_c   1.000
_cell.angle_alpha   90.00
_cell.angle_beta   90.00
_cell.angle_gamma   90.00
#
_symmetry.space_group_name_H-M   'P 1'
#
loop_
_entity.id
_entity.type
_entity.pdbx_description
1 polymer ?
#
loop_
_entity_poly.entity_id
_entity_poly.type
_entity_poly.pdbx_seq_one_letter_code
_entity_poly.pdbx_strand_id
1 'polypeptide(L)'
;MANGKKQRTGDNTGSQGKLYQKKFSPLKKIIICLTVIAIVIAGVVLVRRIAGQISGSEGTNSSQQVKRKRQGTNPSSQKTPQITVRKNSISLFLAGDALLHSTVYQDAQIGPDRYNFDKQLSSVTSIARKYDLEYYNQETILGGSSLGLSGYPTFNSPQQFGTYMVSQGFNLVSTANNHALDRGLKGIQNSRKFWNAQKGVLAQGTNSSQAEYDHLATMKVKGISLAFLSYTYGTNGITPQYPWEVNYYPGHEKEMLAKVAEAKKRVDLVIVAMHWGTEYAHEPNEEQKTLARKLSKAGAGIIIGNHVHTIQPFQWVGKTPVFYAMGNLISSQLKTDNLIGMIGSLTITKTSRISKTGSTSTVTVSNPTADLIYTHMVGTYPGKRSRVKVYTFQELNNSLLKNYSSLYKEYSARVRSMDKRITIGPLT
;
A
#
# COMPACT_ATOMS: atom_id res chain seq x y z
N MET A 1 -73.21 4.20 4.03
CA MET A 1 -72.55 4.58 2.75
C MET A 1 -71.06 4.66 3.06
N ALA A 2 -70.25 3.59 3.01
CA ALA A 2 -69.83 2.75 1.89
C ALA A 2 -69.01 3.49 0.81
N ASN A 3 -67.69 3.30 0.84
CA ASN A 3 -66.76 3.18 -0.30
C ASN A 3 -65.35 3.00 0.28
N GLY A 4 -64.50 2.05 -0.08
CA GLY A 4 -64.50 1.10 -1.19
C GLY A 4 -63.04 0.90 -1.64
N LYS A 5 -62.44 -0.25 -1.27
CA LYS A 5 -61.09 -0.70 -1.68
C LYS A 5 -60.91 -0.71 -3.20
N LYS A 6 -59.68 -0.44 -3.67
CA LYS A 6 -59.04 -1.22 -4.76
C LYS A 6 -57.52 -1.04 -4.80
N GLN A 7 -56.80 -2.11 -4.46
CA GLN A 7 -55.41 -2.35 -4.84
C GLN A 7 -55.32 -2.55 -6.36
N ARG A 8 -54.27 -2.04 -6.98
CA ARG A 8 -53.77 -2.48 -8.29
C ARG A 8 -52.30 -2.86 -8.16
N THR A 9 -52.06 -4.14 -8.38
CA THR A 9 -50.76 -4.77 -8.68
C THR A 9 -50.32 -4.36 -10.08
N GLY A 10 -49.06 -3.96 -10.22
CA GLY A 10 -48.40 -3.71 -11.50
C GLY A 10 -47.00 -4.30 -11.48
N ASP A 11 -46.89 -5.50 -12.03
CA ASP A 11 -45.63 -6.13 -12.43
C ASP A 11 -44.88 -5.21 -13.39
N ASN A 12 -43.58 -5.01 -13.15
CA ASN A 12 -42.67 -4.41 -14.13
C ASN A 12 -41.43 -5.30 -14.27
N THR A 13 -41.61 -6.43 -14.93
CA THR A 13 -40.52 -7.25 -15.47
C THR A 13 -40.23 -6.75 -16.89
N GLY A 14 -39.08 -6.09 -17.08
CA GLY A 14 -38.73 -5.50 -18.38
C GLY A 14 -37.24 -5.31 -18.62
N SER A 15 -36.63 -6.33 -19.21
CA SER A 15 -35.53 -6.30 -20.18
C SER A 15 -34.12 -6.68 -19.69
N GLN A 16 -33.75 -7.90 -20.09
CA GLN A 16 -32.38 -8.40 -20.11
C GLN A 16 -31.61 -7.76 -21.28
N GLY A 17 -30.45 -7.18 -20.97
CA GLY A 17 -29.48 -6.72 -21.97
C GLY A 17 -28.82 -7.92 -22.66
N LYS A 18 -29.18 -8.16 -23.93
CA LYS A 18 -28.42 -9.05 -24.82
C LYS A 18 -27.09 -8.40 -25.20
N LEU A 19 -25.99 -9.03 -24.80
CA LEU A 19 -24.63 -8.75 -25.28
C LEU A 19 -24.54 -9.01 -26.80
N TYR A 20 -24.31 -7.96 -27.58
CA TYR A 20 -23.96 -8.06 -29.00
C TYR A 20 -22.54 -8.64 -29.14
N GLN A 21 -22.42 -9.95 -29.39
CA GLN A 21 -21.20 -10.49 -29.98
C GLN A 21 -21.18 -10.17 -31.47
N LYS A 22 -20.26 -9.30 -31.90
CA LYS A 22 -19.95 -9.11 -33.33
C LYS A 22 -19.36 -10.40 -33.89
N LYS A 23 -20.21 -11.26 -34.46
CA LYS A 23 -19.77 -12.36 -35.33
C LYS A 23 -19.17 -11.75 -36.60
N PHE A 24 -17.85 -11.90 -36.77
CA PHE A 24 -17.20 -11.59 -38.04
C PHE A 24 -17.72 -12.55 -39.12
N SER A 25 -18.07 -12.00 -40.28
CA SER A 25 -18.50 -12.79 -41.44
C SER A 25 -17.42 -13.80 -41.83
N PRO A 26 -17.78 -14.99 -42.34
CA PRO A 26 -16.82 -16.03 -42.74
C PRO A 26 -15.77 -15.51 -43.72
N LEU A 27 -16.12 -14.52 -44.56
CA LEU A 27 -15.22 -13.86 -45.50
C LEU A 27 -14.06 -13.10 -44.81
N LYS A 28 -14.30 -12.45 -43.66
CA LYS A 28 -13.25 -11.72 -42.92
C LYS A 28 -12.27 -12.66 -42.20
N LYS A 29 -12.71 -13.86 -41.80
CA LYS A 29 -11.83 -14.88 -41.22
C LYS A 29 -10.87 -15.47 -42.26
N ILE A 30 -11.36 -15.64 -43.50
CA ILE A 30 -10.53 -16.11 -44.62
C ILE A 30 -9.44 -15.08 -44.97
N ILE A 31 -9.78 -13.79 -45.01
CA ILE A 31 -8.80 -12.72 -45.29
C ILE A 31 -7.71 -12.66 -44.20
N ILE A 32 -8.08 -12.78 -42.93
CA ILE A 32 -7.11 -12.81 -41.82
C ILE A 32 -6.20 -14.04 -41.92
N CYS A 33 -6.74 -15.23 -42.21
CA CYS A 33 -5.93 -16.44 -42.41
C CYS A 33 -4.96 -16.30 -43.59
N LEU A 34 -5.40 -15.77 -44.73
CA LEU A 34 -4.54 -15.57 -45.90
C LEU A 34 -3.42 -14.56 -45.63
N THR A 35 -3.71 -13.51 -44.84
CA THR A 35 -2.72 -12.49 -44.47
C THR A 35 -1.66 -13.08 -43.52
N VAL A 36 -2.07 -13.93 -42.56
CA VAL A 36 -1.13 -14.61 -41.65
C VAL A 36 -0.25 -15.61 -42.42
N ILE A 37 -0.82 -16.37 -43.36
CA ILE A 37 -0.06 -17.31 -44.20
C ILE A 37 0.97 -16.58 -45.05
N ALA A 38 0.62 -15.44 -45.67
CA ALA A 38 1.55 -14.63 -46.45
C ALA A 38 2.73 -14.10 -45.61
N ILE A 39 2.48 -13.67 -44.36
CA ILE A 39 3.53 -13.19 -43.44
C ILE A 39 4.46 -14.34 -43.03
N VAL A 40 3.92 -15.54 -42.79
CA VAL A 40 4.73 -16.73 -42.45
C VAL A 40 5.62 -17.15 -43.63
N ILE A 41 5.07 -17.16 -44.85
CA ILE A 41 5.86 -17.50 -46.06
C ILE A 41 6.98 -16.47 -46.30
N ALA A 42 6.69 -15.17 -46.13
CA ALA A 42 7.71 -14.12 -46.24
C ALA A 42 8.81 -14.26 -45.18
N GLY A 43 8.46 -14.64 -43.96
CA GLY A 43 9.42 -14.93 -42.89
C GLY A 43 10.32 -16.13 -43.18
N VAL A 44 9.78 -17.21 -43.75
CA VAL A 44 10.55 -18.42 -44.12
C VAL A 44 11.53 -18.14 -45.26
N VAL A 45 11.14 -17.31 -46.24
CA VAL A 45 12.03 -16.91 -47.35
C VAL A 45 13.18 -16.02 -46.84
N LEU A 46 12.93 -15.14 -45.88
CA LEU A 46 13.95 -14.27 -45.29
C LEU A 46 14.97 -15.07 -44.46
N VAL A 47 14.52 -16.06 -43.67
CA VAL A 47 15.41 -16.94 -42.89
C VAL A 47 16.28 -17.81 -43.80
N ARG A 48 15.75 -18.29 -44.94
CA ARG A 48 16.54 -19.05 -45.92
C ARG A 48 17.60 -18.20 -46.63
N ARG A 49 17.36 -16.91 -46.87
CA ARG A 49 18.37 -16.01 -47.45
C ARG A 49 19.51 -15.67 -46.48
N ILE A 50 19.22 -15.56 -45.18
CA ILE A 50 20.24 -15.31 -44.15
C ILE A 50 21.08 -16.57 -43.89
N ALA A 51 20.45 -17.75 -43.88
CA ALA A 51 21.17 -19.02 -43.73
C ALA A 51 22.08 -19.35 -44.92
N GLY A 52 21.71 -18.90 -46.13
CA GLY A 52 22.52 -19.08 -47.35
C GLY A 52 23.80 -18.25 -47.44
N GLN A 53 24.02 -17.28 -46.54
CA GLN A 53 25.21 -16.43 -46.53
C GLN A 53 26.28 -16.84 -45.49
N ILE A 54 26.07 -17.92 -44.72
CA ILE A 54 26.98 -18.34 -43.64
C ILE A 54 27.73 -19.65 -43.95
N SER A 55 27.52 -20.27 -45.11
CA SER A 55 28.20 -21.54 -45.45
C SER A 55 29.05 -21.39 -46.71
N GLY A 56 30.36 -21.20 -46.54
CA GLY A 56 31.30 -21.23 -47.66
C GLY A 56 32.73 -20.81 -47.30
N SER A 57 33.50 -21.73 -46.70
CA SER A 57 34.80 -22.20 -47.22
C SER A 57 35.65 -22.79 -46.10
N GLU A 58 35.65 -24.12 -46.00
CA GLU A 58 36.78 -24.87 -45.45
C GLU A 58 37.87 -24.97 -46.53
N GLY A 59 39.12 -24.74 -46.14
CA GLY A 59 40.30 -24.92 -46.97
C GLY A 59 41.47 -25.33 -46.08
N THR A 60 41.71 -26.62 -46.03
CA THR A 60 42.88 -27.29 -45.44
C THR A 60 44.15 -26.87 -46.17
N ASN A 61 45.21 -26.52 -45.42
CA ASN A 61 46.57 -26.70 -45.90
C ASN A 61 47.58 -26.85 -44.75
N SER A 62 48.46 -27.83 -44.93
CA SER A 62 49.45 -28.32 -43.99
C SER A 62 50.70 -27.44 -43.90
N SER A 63 51.31 -27.47 -42.70
CA SER A 63 52.75 -27.45 -42.44
C SER A 63 53.65 -26.46 -43.21
N GLN A 64 54.07 -25.39 -42.52
CA GLN A 64 55.50 -25.02 -42.38
C GLN A 64 55.62 -23.89 -41.34
N GLN A 65 56.12 -24.23 -40.14
CA GLN A 65 56.51 -23.25 -39.12
C GLN A 65 57.88 -22.67 -39.47
N VAL A 66 57.89 -21.49 -40.10
CA VAL A 66 59.05 -20.60 -40.11
C VAL A 66 58.97 -19.71 -38.86
N LYS A 67 59.93 -19.87 -37.94
CA LYS A 67 60.11 -19.00 -36.77
C LYS A 67 60.42 -17.57 -37.22
N ARG A 68 59.40 -16.70 -37.31
CA ARG A 68 59.57 -15.24 -37.35
C ARG A 68 59.44 -14.67 -35.93
N LYS A 69 60.56 -14.17 -35.41
CA LYS A 69 60.64 -13.29 -34.24
C LYS A 69 59.73 -12.07 -34.47
N ARG A 70 58.55 -12.03 -33.85
CA ARG A 70 57.75 -10.80 -33.75
C ARG A 70 58.14 -10.07 -32.48
N GLN A 71 58.72 -8.88 -32.65
CA GLN A 71 58.87 -7.87 -31.60
C GLN A 71 57.52 -7.66 -30.91
N GLY A 72 57.53 -7.75 -29.58
CA GLY A 72 56.38 -7.48 -28.75
C GLY A 72 56.00 -6.01 -28.85
N THR A 73 54.89 -5.73 -29.52
CA THR A 73 54.10 -4.54 -29.22
C THR A 73 53.23 -4.87 -28.02
N ASN A 74 53.52 -4.22 -26.89
CA ASN A 74 52.65 -4.23 -25.71
C ASN A 74 51.23 -3.85 -26.14
N PRO A 75 50.20 -4.68 -25.91
CA PRO A 75 48.84 -4.20 -26.02
C PRO A 75 48.64 -3.17 -24.90
N SER A 76 48.45 -1.92 -25.29
CA SER A 76 47.95 -0.87 -24.41
C SER A 76 46.69 -1.41 -23.74
N SER A 77 46.80 -1.74 -22.45
CA SER A 77 45.68 -2.19 -21.65
C SER A 77 44.76 -1.00 -21.46
N GLN A 78 43.75 -0.87 -22.33
CA GLN A 78 42.59 -0.05 -22.05
C GLN A 78 41.98 -0.58 -20.75
N LYS A 79 42.32 0.05 -19.62
CA LYS A 79 41.71 -0.22 -18.32
C LYS A 79 40.20 -0.08 -18.50
N THR A 80 39.50 -1.20 -18.51
CA THR A 80 38.04 -1.25 -18.54
C THR A 80 37.52 -0.31 -17.45
N PRO A 81 36.58 0.60 -17.74
CA PRO A 81 36.09 1.54 -16.73
C PRO A 81 35.60 0.76 -15.51
N GLN A 82 36.25 0.97 -14.37
CA GLN A 82 35.92 0.27 -13.13
C GLN A 82 34.54 0.76 -12.66
N ILE A 83 33.53 -0.10 -12.75
CA ILE A 83 32.17 0.18 -12.27
C ILE A 83 32.08 -0.32 -10.82
N THR A 84 31.82 0.59 -9.88
CA THR A 84 31.54 0.24 -8.49
C THR A 84 30.03 0.08 -8.30
N VAL A 85 29.61 -1.06 -7.76
CA VAL A 85 28.19 -1.31 -7.43
C VAL A 85 28.00 -1.15 -5.94
N ARG A 86 27.12 -0.22 -5.54
CA ARG A 86 26.71 -0.03 -4.14
C ARG A 86 25.25 -0.44 -3.97
N LYS A 87 24.95 -1.18 -2.90
CA LYS A 87 23.58 -1.52 -2.51
C LYS A 87 23.29 -0.95 -1.13
N ASN A 88 22.17 -0.23 -1.01
CA ASN A 88 21.59 0.11 0.29
C ASN A 88 20.21 -0.53 0.36
N SER A 89 19.83 -1.03 1.54
CA SER A 89 18.52 -1.63 1.77
C SER A 89 17.90 -1.06 3.04
N ILE A 90 16.59 -0.87 3.01
CA ILE A 90 15.75 -0.51 4.16
C ILE A 90 14.61 -1.52 4.28
N SER A 91 14.21 -1.84 5.51
CA SER A 91 13.03 -2.64 5.81
C SER A 91 11.85 -1.73 6.18
N LEU A 92 10.66 -2.04 5.67
CA LEU A 92 9.43 -1.29 5.94
C LEU A 92 8.43 -2.19 6.67
N PHE A 93 7.92 -1.75 7.80
CA PHE A 93 6.80 -2.32 8.55
C PHE A 93 5.50 -1.57 8.24
N LEU A 94 4.39 -2.30 8.15
CA LEU A 94 3.07 -1.78 7.80
C LEU A 94 2.04 -2.25 8.81
N ALA A 95 1.19 -1.34 9.28
CA ALA A 95 0.02 -1.64 10.09
C ALA A 95 -1.22 -0.90 9.60
N GLY A 96 -2.38 -1.46 9.94
CA GLY A 96 -3.69 -0.96 9.57
C GLY A 96 -4.18 0.25 10.39
N ASP A 97 -5.50 0.31 10.56
CA ASP A 97 -6.20 1.42 11.17
C ASP A 97 -6.05 1.48 12.70
N ALA A 98 -5.59 2.63 13.20
CA ALA A 98 -5.64 2.98 14.62
C ALA A 98 -6.96 3.71 14.94
N LEU A 99 -8.02 2.92 15.15
CA LEU A 99 -9.38 3.39 15.37
C LEU A 99 -9.74 3.42 16.86
N LEU A 100 -9.33 4.50 17.52
CA LEU A 100 -9.39 4.69 18.97
C LEU A 100 -10.80 5.04 19.46
N HIS A 101 -11.65 4.02 19.54
CA HIS A 101 -12.89 4.09 20.31
C HIS A 101 -12.62 4.45 21.77
N SER A 102 -13.64 4.96 22.48
CA SER A 102 -13.54 5.34 23.89
C SER A 102 -12.97 4.24 24.77
N THR A 103 -13.41 2.99 24.56
CA THR A 103 -12.85 1.80 25.22
C THR A 103 -11.32 1.74 25.17
N VAL A 104 -10.72 2.09 24.03
CA VAL A 104 -9.27 1.95 23.81
C VAL A 104 -8.51 2.96 24.65
N TYR A 105 -8.81 4.25 24.54
CA TYR A 105 -8.08 5.26 25.30
C TYR A 105 -8.46 5.27 26.79
N GLN A 106 -9.70 4.91 27.16
CA GLN A 106 -10.09 4.79 28.56
C GLN A 106 -9.37 3.64 29.24
N ASP A 107 -9.20 2.50 28.55
CA ASP A 107 -8.41 1.39 29.10
C ASP A 107 -6.93 1.78 29.22
N ALA A 108 -6.39 2.60 28.31
CA ALA A 108 -5.01 3.09 28.37
C ALA A 108 -4.78 4.16 29.45
N GLN A 109 -5.82 4.70 30.10
CA GLN A 109 -5.68 5.80 31.05
C GLN A 109 -4.99 5.34 32.35
N ILE A 110 -3.94 6.06 32.76
CA ILE A 110 -3.14 5.81 33.97
C ILE A 110 -3.17 6.98 34.97
N GLY A 111 -3.98 8.00 34.68
CA GLY A 111 -4.18 9.17 35.53
C GLY A 111 -4.97 10.26 34.79
N PRO A 112 -5.25 11.40 35.43
CA PRO A 112 -5.83 12.57 34.77
C PRO A 112 -4.96 12.97 33.58
N ASP A 113 -5.55 13.01 32.38
CA ASP A 113 -4.87 13.32 31.11
C ASP A 113 -3.56 12.56 30.86
N ARG A 114 -3.42 11.34 31.40
CA ARG A 114 -2.23 10.49 31.23
C ARG A 114 -2.63 9.12 30.68
N TYR A 115 -2.00 8.73 29.58
CA TYR A 115 -2.29 7.49 28.86
C TYR A 115 -1.02 6.68 28.60
N ASN A 116 -1.13 5.36 28.74
CA ASN A 116 -0.10 4.39 28.39
C ASN A 116 -0.69 3.27 27.51
N PHE A 117 -0.28 3.26 26.25
CA PHE A 117 -0.73 2.31 25.23
C PHE A 117 0.14 1.05 25.12
N ASP A 118 1.22 0.96 25.89
CA ASP A 118 2.18 -0.15 25.84
C ASP A 118 1.51 -1.50 26.05
N LYS A 119 0.70 -1.62 27.11
CA LYS A 119 -0.05 -2.86 27.42
C LYS A 119 -0.98 -3.33 26.29
N GLN A 120 -1.39 -2.42 25.41
CA GLN A 120 -2.32 -2.71 24.32
C GLN A 120 -1.59 -3.14 23.05
N LEU A 121 -0.37 -2.66 22.82
CA LEU A 121 0.30 -2.73 21.52
C LEU A 121 1.69 -3.37 21.55
N SER A 122 2.24 -3.71 22.73
CA SER A 122 3.61 -4.21 22.88
C SER A 122 3.96 -5.41 21.98
N SER A 123 3.01 -6.32 21.76
CA SER A 123 3.20 -7.50 20.91
C SER A 123 3.47 -7.14 19.44
N VAL A 124 2.89 -6.03 18.97
CA VAL A 124 3.10 -5.53 17.60
C VAL A 124 4.27 -4.56 17.54
N THR A 125 4.39 -3.65 18.51
CA THR A 125 5.42 -2.60 18.47
C THR A 125 6.82 -3.14 18.73
N SER A 126 6.97 -4.23 19.49
CA SER A 126 8.25 -4.94 19.64
C SER A 126 8.77 -5.54 18.34
N ILE A 127 7.87 -5.91 17.42
CA ILE A 127 8.22 -6.34 16.05
C ILE A 127 8.57 -5.12 15.21
N ALA A 128 7.70 -4.09 15.21
CA ALA A 128 7.84 -2.90 14.38
C ALA A 128 9.19 -2.18 14.59
N ARG A 129 9.65 -2.04 15.83
CA ARG A 129 10.91 -1.35 16.21
C ARG A 129 12.20 -1.91 15.55
N LYS A 130 12.13 -3.08 14.94
CA LYS A 130 13.27 -3.72 14.24
C LYS A 130 13.41 -3.25 12.80
N TYR A 131 12.44 -2.49 12.30
CA TYR A 131 12.38 -2.01 10.93
C TYR A 131 12.96 -0.60 10.80
N ASP A 132 13.30 -0.19 9.58
CA ASP A 132 13.88 1.14 9.33
C ASP A 132 12.82 2.21 9.05
N LEU A 133 11.64 1.76 8.61
CA LEU A 133 10.47 2.57 8.32
C LEU A 133 9.24 1.83 8.84
N GLU A 134 8.28 2.57 9.39
CA GLU A 134 7.14 2.01 10.08
C GLU A 134 5.91 2.87 9.81
N TYR A 135 4.94 2.26 9.12
CA TYR A 135 3.71 2.88 8.70
C TYR A 135 2.51 2.45 9.53
N TYR A 136 1.61 3.39 9.81
CA TYR A 136 0.23 3.08 10.21
C TYR A 136 -0.76 4.15 9.74
N ASN A 137 -2.06 3.83 9.74
CA ASN A 137 -3.11 4.82 9.53
C ASN A 137 -3.63 5.35 10.87
N GLN A 138 -3.40 6.63 11.13
CA GLN A 138 -4.00 7.34 12.26
C GLN A 138 -5.41 7.75 11.87
N GLU A 139 -6.38 6.86 12.08
CA GLU A 139 -7.74 7.09 11.63
C GLU A 139 -8.47 8.13 12.48
N THR A 140 -8.39 8.00 13.80
CA THR A 140 -8.98 9.00 14.70
C THR A 140 -8.11 10.25 14.81
N ILE A 141 -8.71 11.44 14.67
CA ILE A 141 -7.98 12.71 14.74
C ILE A 141 -7.31 12.90 16.11
N LEU A 142 -6.02 13.27 16.14
CA LEU A 142 -5.29 13.59 17.36
C LEU A 142 -5.44 15.07 17.74
N GLY A 143 -6.67 15.54 17.89
CA GLY A 143 -6.98 16.92 18.28
C GLY A 143 -6.59 17.24 19.74
N GLY A 144 -6.35 16.21 20.56
CA GLY A 144 -5.87 16.32 21.94
C GLY A 144 -6.98 16.52 22.98
N SER A 145 -6.65 16.29 24.24
CA SER A 145 -7.61 16.36 25.37
C SER A 145 -8.23 17.74 25.56
N SER A 146 -7.52 18.82 25.18
CA SER A 146 -8.03 20.20 25.23
C SER A 146 -9.30 20.45 24.40
N LEU A 147 -9.57 19.61 23.39
CA LEU A 147 -10.80 19.68 22.58
C LEU A 147 -11.89 18.69 23.05
N GLY A 148 -11.67 18.02 24.19
CA GLY A 148 -12.53 16.96 24.71
C GLY A 148 -12.36 15.64 23.94
N LEU A 149 -11.99 14.57 24.63
CA LEU A 149 -11.88 13.24 24.01
C LEU A 149 -13.27 12.65 23.74
N SER A 150 -13.40 11.94 22.64
CA SER A 150 -14.64 11.25 22.27
C SER A 150 -14.37 10.05 21.39
N GLY A 151 -15.28 9.07 21.45
CA GLY A 151 -15.27 7.91 20.55
C GLY A 151 -16.28 8.07 19.41
N TYR A 152 -16.67 6.94 18.82
CA TYR A 152 -17.70 6.87 17.80
C TYR A 152 -19.00 7.60 18.20
N PRO A 153 -19.69 8.32 17.28
CA PRO A 153 -19.41 8.42 15.85
C PRO A 153 -18.45 9.55 15.45
N THR A 154 -18.10 10.45 16.37
CA THR A 154 -17.26 11.61 16.06
C THR A 154 -16.07 11.62 17.02
N PHE A 155 -14.91 11.21 16.53
CA PHE A 155 -13.75 10.91 17.33
C PHE A 155 -12.93 12.16 17.66
N ASN A 156 -12.28 12.11 18.82
CA ASN A 156 -11.13 12.95 19.13
C ASN A 156 -10.24 12.19 20.13
N SER A 157 -8.98 12.03 19.76
CA SER A 157 -8.06 11.11 20.42
C SER A 157 -6.92 11.85 21.15
N PRO A 158 -6.38 11.27 22.24
CA PRO A 158 -5.26 11.86 22.96
C PRO A 158 -3.99 11.82 22.11
N GLN A 159 -3.25 12.93 22.07
CA GLN A 159 -1.97 13.04 21.35
C GLN A 159 -0.89 12.09 21.91
N GLN A 160 -1.06 11.61 23.15
CA GLN A 160 -0.19 10.59 23.73
C GLN A 160 -0.22 9.26 22.99
N PHE A 161 -1.28 8.96 22.22
CA PHE A 161 -1.26 7.80 21.32
C PHE A 161 -0.20 7.99 20.22
N GLY A 162 -0.21 9.14 19.54
CA GLY A 162 0.81 9.47 18.54
C GLY A 162 2.22 9.52 19.15
N THR A 163 2.36 10.06 20.37
CA THR A 163 3.64 10.09 21.10
C THR A 163 4.14 8.67 21.36
N TYR A 164 3.26 7.78 21.80
CA TYR A 164 3.57 6.36 21.96
C TYR A 164 4.02 5.76 20.63
N MET A 165 3.25 5.89 19.55
CA MET A 165 3.59 5.31 18.25
C MET A 165 4.96 5.79 17.74
N VAL A 166 5.25 7.09 17.79
CA VAL A 166 6.55 7.65 17.41
C VAL A 166 7.68 7.10 18.30
N SER A 167 7.45 6.99 19.61
CA SER A 167 8.44 6.38 20.53
C SER A 167 8.74 4.91 20.18
N GLN A 168 7.85 4.25 19.45
CA GLN A 168 7.96 2.86 18.97
C GLN A 168 8.54 2.76 17.55
N GLY A 169 9.01 3.86 16.95
CA GLY A 169 9.65 3.89 15.64
C GLY A 169 8.74 4.39 14.50
N PHE A 170 7.42 4.42 14.70
CA PHE A 170 6.47 4.85 13.66
C PHE A 170 6.77 6.25 13.13
N ASN A 171 7.04 6.31 11.83
CA ASN A 171 7.57 7.48 11.14
C ASN A 171 6.85 7.80 9.82
N LEU A 172 5.94 6.94 9.36
CA LEU A 172 5.03 7.20 8.24
C LEU A 172 3.58 7.14 8.74
N VAL A 173 2.86 8.25 8.74
CA VAL A 173 1.52 8.33 9.35
C VAL A 173 0.49 8.85 8.36
N SER A 174 -0.41 7.97 7.91
CA SER A 174 -1.56 8.40 7.11
C SER A 174 -2.58 9.09 8.01
N THR A 175 -3.04 10.27 7.60
CA THR A 175 -4.05 11.08 8.30
C THR A 175 -5.23 11.47 7.41
N ALA A 176 -5.17 11.23 6.08
CA ALA A 176 -6.36 11.35 5.25
C ALA A 176 -7.24 10.12 5.45
N ASN A 177 -8.41 10.31 6.04
CA ASN A 177 -9.42 9.29 6.26
C ASN A 177 -10.78 9.96 6.51
N ASN A 178 -11.82 9.15 6.64
CA ASN A 178 -13.18 9.63 6.86
C ASN A 178 -13.40 10.35 8.20
N HIS A 179 -12.51 10.15 9.18
CA HIS A 179 -12.55 10.77 10.51
C HIS A 179 -11.63 12.00 10.66
N ALA A 180 -10.98 12.43 9.57
CA ALA A 180 -10.04 13.56 9.58
C ALA A 180 -10.68 14.89 10.02
N LEU A 181 -11.98 15.07 9.75
CA LEU A 181 -12.74 16.28 10.05
C LEU A 181 -13.68 16.15 11.26
N ASP A 182 -13.58 15.11 12.08
CA ASP A 182 -14.49 14.90 13.22
C ASP A 182 -14.47 16.05 14.24
N ARG A 183 -13.38 16.84 14.27
CA ARG A 183 -13.18 18.06 15.07
C ARG A 183 -12.99 19.32 14.19
N GLY A 184 -13.34 19.24 12.91
CA GLY A 184 -13.16 20.29 11.91
C GLY A 184 -11.73 20.81 11.79
N LEU A 185 -11.58 22.01 11.22
CA LEU A 185 -10.29 22.67 11.02
C LEU A 185 -9.48 22.82 12.33
N LYS A 186 -10.14 23.06 13.47
CA LYS A 186 -9.44 23.19 14.76
C LYS A 186 -8.78 21.88 15.17
N GLY A 187 -9.45 20.75 14.96
CA GLY A 187 -8.89 19.42 15.16
C GLY A 187 -7.70 19.15 14.26
N ILE A 188 -7.81 19.50 12.97
CA ILE A 188 -6.71 19.40 12.00
C ILE A 188 -5.52 20.24 12.46
N GLN A 189 -5.72 21.52 12.79
CA GLN A 189 -4.65 22.41 13.24
C GLN A 189 -3.93 21.87 14.49
N ASN A 190 -4.68 21.36 15.48
CA ASN A 190 -4.09 20.75 16.67
C ASN A 190 -3.29 19.47 16.32
N SER A 191 -3.84 18.62 15.45
CA SER A 191 -3.18 17.40 14.97
C SER A 191 -1.89 17.72 14.18
N ARG A 192 -1.96 18.67 13.25
CA ARG A 192 -0.79 19.12 12.46
C ARG A 192 0.29 19.76 13.33
N LYS A 193 -0.09 20.59 14.30
CA LYS A 193 0.85 21.13 15.28
C LYS A 193 1.58 20.02 16.02
N PHE A 194 0.86 18.99 16.45
CA PHE A 194 1.45 17.82 17.12
C PHE A 194 2.42 17.06 16.19
N TRP A 195 1.99 16.73 14.97
CA TRP A 195 2.80 15.95 14.02
C TRP A 195 4.02 16.71 13.52
N ASN A 196 3.90 17.99 13.21
CA ASN A 196 5.01 18.83 12.75
C ASN A 196 6.09 19.04 13.83
N ALA A 197 5.75 18.82 15.10
CA ALA A 197 6.71 18.81 16.20
C ALA A 197 7.48 17.48 16.33
N GLN A 198 7.03 16.40 15.68
CA GLN A 198 7.70 15.09 15.75
C GLN A 198 8.84 15.02 14.72
N LYS A 199 10.07 14.89 15.21
CA LYS A 199 11.26 14.78 14.33
C LYS A 199 11.26 13.43 13.61
N GLY A 200 11.56 13.46 12.31
CA GLY A 200 11.72 12.25 11.50
C GLY A 200 10.40 11.57 11.13
N VAL A 201 9.25 12.21 11.35
CA VAL A 201 7.92 11.69 11.02
C VAL A 201 7.35 12.39 9.80
N LEU A 202 6.84 11.64 8.85
CA LEU A 202 6.00 12.12 7.75
C LEU A 202 4.54 11.77 8.04
N ALA A 203 3.81 12.69 8.67
CA ALA A 203 2.36 12.61 8.76
C ALA A 203 1.75 13.34 7.57
N GLN A 204 0.91 12.68 6.77
CA GLN A 204 0.39 13.22 5.50
C GLN A 204 -1.10 12.94 5.34
N GLY A 205 -1.81 13.80 4.60
CA GLY A 205 -3.23 13.62 4.27
C GLY A 205 -4.18 14.65 4.88
N THR A 206 -3.76 15.34 5.93
CA THR A 206 -4.42 16.53 6.48
C THR A 206 -3.43 17.68 6.50
N ASN A 207 -3.90 18.92 6.33
CA ASN A 207 -3.05 20.09 6.21
C ASN A 207 -3.67 21.29 6.92
N SER A 208 -2.83 22.13 7.53
CA SER A 208 -3.21 23.35 8.24
C SER A 208 -3.15 24.62 7.37
N SER A 209 -2.66 24.49 6.13
CA SER A 209 -2.60 25.56 5.13
C SER A 209 -2.46 24.99 3.71
N GLN A 210 -2.71 25.83 2.70
CA GLN A 210 -2.42 25.51 1.29
C GLN A 210 -0.94 25.17 1.07
N ALA A 211 -0.01 25.89 1.71
CA ALA A 211 1.41 25.62 1.56
C ALA A 211 1.81 24.23 2.08
N GLU A 212 1.18 23.77 3.17
CA GLU A 212 1.38 22.41 3.69
C GLU A 212 0.77 21.35 2.74
N TYR A 213 -0.40 21.64 2.15
CA TYR A 213 -1.00 20.80 1.11
C TYR A 213 -0.10 20.68 -0.12
N ASP A 214 0.46 21.79 -0.63
CA ASP A 214 1.30 21.80 -1.83
C ASP A 214 2.68 21.16 -1.59
N HIS A 215 3.15 21.14 -0.34
CA HIS A 215 4.46 20.62 0.02
C HIS A 215 4.57 19.12 -0.24
N LEU A 216 5.59 18.72 -1.01
CA LEU A 216 5.96 17.32 -1.16
C LEU A 216 6.82 16.88 0.03
N ALA A 217 6.19 16.22 1.01
CA ALA A 217 6.87 15.66 2.16
C ALA A 217 7.79 14.50 1.76
N THR A 218 9.08 14.64 2.04
CA THR A 218 10.10 13.64 1.71
C THR A 218 11.01 13.36 2.90
N MET A 219 11.60 12.17 2.92
CA MET A 219 12.66 11.81 3.86
C MET A 219 13.71 10.94 3.17
N LYS A 220 14.85 10.72 3.83
CA LYS A 220 15.92 9.87 3.32
C LYS A 220 16.41 8.92 4.41
N VAL A 221 16.33 7.61 4.13
CA VAL A 221 16.74 6.55 5.07
C VAL A 221 17.78 5.67 4.38
N LYS A 222 18.93 5.45 5.04
CA LYS A 222 20.08 4.69 4.51
C LYS A 222 20.43 5.01 3.04
N GLY A 223 20.33 6.29 2.65
CA GLY A 223 20.67 6.73 1.29
C GLY A 223 19.55 6.58 0.23
N ILE A 224 18.37 6.12 0.63
CA ILE A 224 17.17 5.99 -0.21
C ILE A 224 16.22 7.14 0.14
N SER A 225 15.94 8.00 -0.84
CA SER A 225 14.97 9.10 -0.70
C SER A 225 13.55 8.61 -0.99
N LEU A 226 12.57 9.02 -0.18
CA LEU A 226 11.18 8.67 -0.39
C LEU A 226 10.26 9.86 -0.23
N ALA A 227 9.12 9.79 -0.91
CA ALA A 227 7.97 10.66 -0.71
C ALA A 227 6.82 9.81 -0.18
N PHE A 228 6.05 10.39 0.74
CA PHE A 228 4.87 9.75 1.30
C PHE A 228 3.65 10.63 1.03
N LEU A 229 2.60 10.04 0.46
CA LEU A 229 1.36 10.72 0.12
C LEU A 229 0.20 9.91 0.70
N SER A 230 -0.85 10.60 1.17
CA SER A 230 -2.03 9.98 1.77
C SER A 230 -3.28 10.67 1.23
N TYR A 231 -4.28 9.88 0.85
CA TYR A 231 -5.55 10.37 0.28
C TYR A 231 -6.75 9.59 0.82
N THR A 232 -7.92 10.22 0.84
CA THR A 232 -9.18 9.61 1.27
C THR A 232 -10.33 9.84 0.29
N TYR A 233 -11.32 8.97 0.35
CA TYR A 233 -12.56 9.07 -0.44
C TYR A 233 -13.53 10.12 0.12
N GLY A 234 -13.46 10.48 1.40
CA GLY A 234 -14.47 11.33 2.02
C GLY A 234 -14.22 11.57 3.51
N THR A 235 -15.14 12.29 4.17
CA THR A 235 -15.08 12.70 5.58
C THR A 235 -16.43 12.58 6.30
N ASN A 236 -17.13 11.46 6.11
CA ASN A 236 -18.42 11.16 6.76
C ASN A 236 -19.50 12.26 6.58
N GLY A 237 -19.49 12.94 5.43
CA GLY A 237 -20.43 14.03 5.11
C GLY A 237 -20.06 15.40 5.68
N ILE A 238 -18.95 15.51 6.42
CA ILE A 238 -18.43 16.79 6.92
C ILE A 238 -17.68 17.48 5.78
N THR A 239 -18.14 18.68 5.40
CA THR A 239 -17.51 19.49 4.34
C THR A 239 -16.34 20.28 4.93
N PRO A 240 -15.14 20.25 4.31
CA PRO A 240 -14.02 21.08 4.76
C PRO A 240 -14.34 22.57 4.56
N GLN A 241 -13.80 23.44 5.42
CA GLN A 241 -13.90 24.88 5.23
C GLN A 241 -13.01 25.37 4.07
N TYR A 242 -11.88 24.69 3.86
CA TYR A 242 -10.93 24.96 2.77
C TYR A 242 -10.53 23.67 2.04
N PRO A 243 -10.33 23.71 0.71
CA PRO A 243 -10.04 22.52 -0.09
C PRO A 243 -8.73 21.82 0.26
N TRP A 244 -7.80 22.53 0.90
CA TRP A 244 -6.50 21.99 1.31
C TRP A 244 -6.54 21.21 2.64
N GLU A 245 -7.63 21.24 3.41
CA GLU A 245 -7.68 20.63 4.74
C GLU A 245 -7.41 19.13 4.73
N VAL A 246 -7.96 18.43 3.74
CA VAL A 246 -7.87 16.98 3.59
C VAL A 246 -7.59 16.64 2.14
N ASN A 247 -6.68 15.70 1.92
CA ASN A 247 -6.33 15.22 0.59
C ASN A 247 -7.41 14.27 0.06
N TYR A 248 -8.44 14.80 -0.60
CA TYR A 248 -9.43 13.97 -1.29
C TYR A 248 -8.91 13.48 -2.64
N TYR A 249 -9.29 12.25 -3.02
CA TYR A 249 -9.10 11.79 -4.40
C TYR A 249 -10.34 11.95 -5.29
N PRO A 250 -11.60 11.79 -4.83
CA PRO A 250 -12.75 11.90 -5.74
C PRO A 250 -12.87 13.30 -6.32
N GLY A 251 -12.92 13.38 -7.65
CA GLY A 251 -12.91 14.66 -8.38
C GLY A 251 -11.53 15.31 -8.52
N HIS A 252 -10.50 14.77 -7.84
CA HIS A 252 -9.13 15.25 -7.81
C HIS A 252 -8.13 14.18 -8.29
N GLU A 253 -8.58 13.11 -8.95
CA GLU A 253 -7.73 11.97 -9.30
C GLU A 253 -6.61 12.37 -10.25
N LYS A 254 -6.86 13.31 -11.17
CA LYS A 254 -5.83 13.82 -12.09
C LYS A 254 -4.71 14.54 -11.33
N GLU A 255 -5.08 15.36 -10.35
CA GLU A 255 -4.15 16.08 -9.49
C GLU A 255 -3.33 15.11 -8.62
N MET A 256 -4.00 14.17 -7.95
CA MET A 256 -3.35 13.10 -7.19
C MET A 256 -2.31 12.35 -8.03
N LEU A 257 -2.69 11.92 -9.24
CA LEU A 257 -1.79 11.18 -10.14
C LEU A 257 -0.62 12.05 -10.64
N ALA A 258 -0.87 13.34 -10.91
CA ALA A 258 0.18 14.27 -11.29
C ALA A 258 1.19 14.47 -10.15
N LYS A 259 0.73 14.60 -8.91
CA LYS A 259 1.57 14.73 -7.71
C LYS A 259 2.42 13.49 -7.45
N VAL A 260 1.86 12.29 -7.65
CA VAL A 260 2.63 11.03 -7.60
C VAL A 260 3.72 11.00 -8.67
N ALA A 261 3.39 11.41 -9.90
CA ALA A 261 4.35 11.44 -11.01
C ALA A 261 5.45 12.51 -10.79
N GLU A 262 5.12 13.67 -10.22
CA GLU A 262 6.10 14.68 -9.84
C GLU A 262 7.03 14.16 -8.73
N ALA A 263 6.44 13.57 -7.68
CA ALA A 263 7.22 12.98 -6.60
C ALA A 263 8.20 11.94 -7.13
N LYS A 264 7.76 11.09 -8.08
CA LYS A 264 8.62 10.05 -8.64
C LYS A 264 9.85 10.59 -9.38
N LYS A 265 9.80 11.82 -9.89
CA LYS A 265 10.96 12.49 -10.51
C LYS A 265 11.97 12.99 -9.48
N ARG A 266 11.54 13.21 -8.24
CA ARG A 266 12.33 13.86 -7.17
C ARG A 266 12.91 12.87 -6.16
N VAL A 267 12.32 11.69 -6.02
CA VAL A 267 12.72 10.68 -5.03
C VAL A 267 12.91 9.28 -5.61
N ASP A 268 13.61 8.43 -4.86
CA ASP A 268 13.86 7.03 -5.22
C ASP A 268 12.55 6.20 -5.15
N LEU A 269 11.73 6.42 -4.14
CA LEU A 269 10.49 5.66 -3.86
C LEU A 269 9.31 6.58 -3.53
N VAL A 270 8.13 6.34 -4.12
CA VAL A 270 6.88 7.00 -3.71
C VAL A 270 5.98 5.97 -3.02
N ILE A 271 5.57 6.25 -1.79
CA ILE A 271 4.62 5.43 -1.03
C ILE A 271 3.28 6.19 -0.99
N VAL A 272 2.19 5.53 -1.36
CA VAL A 272 0.85 6.13 -1.38
C VAL A 272 -0.08 5.36 -0.44
N ALA A 273 -0.56 6.02 0.60
CA ALA A 273 -1.62 5.53 1.47
C ALA A 273 -2.99 5.95 0.92
N MET A 274 -3.93 5.01 0.86
CA MET A 274 -5.28 5.22 0.33
C MET A 274 -6.32 4.76 1.35
N HIS A 275 -7.19 5.67 1.76
CA HIS A 275 -8.34 5.34 2.59
C HIS A 275 -9.56 5.23 1.67
N TRP A 276 -9.96 4.00 1.34
CA TRP A 276 -10.83 3.70 0.18
C TRP A 276 -11.61 2.39 0.31
N GLY A 277 -12.48 2.11 -0.65
CA GLY A 277 -13.22 0.84 -0.70
C GLY A 277 -14.55 0.89 0.02
N THR A 278 -15.12 -0.29 0.26
CA THR A 278 -16.43 -0.44 0.89
C THR A 278 -16.27 -1.05 2.27
N GLU A 279 -16.79 -0.41 3.30
CA GLU A 279 -16.69 -0.91 4.68
C GLU A 279 -17.07 -2.38 4.78
N TYR A 280 -16.26 -3.12 5.53
CA TYR A 280 -16.40 -4.53 5.86
C TYR A 280 -16.25 -5.51 4.68
N ALA A 281 -16.03 -5.03 3.46
CA ALA A 281 -15.83 -5.88 2.29
C ALA A 281 -14.45 -6.56 2.31
N HIS A 282 -14.44 -7.88 2.15
CA HIS A 282 -13.21 -8.69 2.09
C HIS A 282 -12.54 -8.72 0.71
N GLU A 283 -13.22 -8.24 -0.32
CA GLU A 283 -12.68 -8.15 -1.68
C GLU A 283 -12.62 -6.68 -2.13
N PRO A 284 -11.55 -6.25 -2.79
CA PRO A 284 -11.44 -4.89 -3.28
C PRO A 284 -12.45 -4.65 -4.39
N ASN A 285 -13.07 -3.48 -4.38
CA ASN A 285 -14.00 -3.07 -5.42
C ASN A 285 -13.25 -2.62 -6.69
N GLU A 286 -13.98 -2.35 -7.78
CA GLU A 286 -13.38 -1.98 -9.06
C GLU A 286 -12.72 -0.60 -9.06
N GLU A 287 -13.18 0.32 -8.21
CA GLU A 287 -12.55 1.62 -8.02
C GLU A 287 -11.14 1.45 -7.42
N GLN A 288 -11.02 0.71 -6.32
CA GLN A 288 -9.74 0.40 -5.68
C GLN A 288 -8.74 -0.21 -6.69
N LYS A 289 -9.17 -1.24 -7.44
CA LYS A 289 -8.31 -1.89 -8.45
C LYS A 289 -7.92 -0.93 -9.57
N THR A 290 -8.82 -0.05 -9.99
CA THR A 290 -8.57 0.94 -11.04
C THR A 290 -7.59 2.02 -10.58
N LEU A 291 -7.78 2.57 -9.38
CA LEU A 291 -6.88 3.54 -8.79
C LEU A 291 -5.50 2.94 -8.52
N ALA A 292 -5.42 1.70 -8.03
CA ALA A 292 -4.14 1.00 -7.85
C ALA A 292 -3.33 0.90 -9.14
N ARG A 293 -3.98 0.54 -10.27
CA ARG A 293 -3.34 0.55 -11.61
C ARG A 293 -2.88 1.94 -12.05
N LYS A 294 -3.71 2.96 -11.84
CA LYS A 294 -3.38 4.35 -12.21
C LYS A 294 -2.20 4.89 -11.38
N LEU A 295 -2.21 4.68 -10.07
CA LEU A 295 -1.14 5.08 -9.16
C LEU A 295 0.17 4.36 -9.47
N SER A 296 0.12 3.04 -9.69
CA SER A 296 1.28 2.25 -10.12
C SER A 296 1.89 2.82 -11.41
N LYS A 297 1.05 3.11 -12.43
CA LYS A 297 1.49 3.72 -13.69
C LYS A 297 2.06 5.14 -13.51
N ALA A 298 1.51 5.92 -12.57
CA ALA A 298 2.01 7.27 -12.26
C ALA A 298 3.37 7.26 -11.55
N GLY A 299 3.79 6.11 -10.98
CA GLY A 299 5.09 5.97 -10.34
C GLY A 299 5.04 5.64 -8.85
N ALA A 300 3.87 5.31 -8.30
CA ALA A 300 3.78 4.75 -6.95
C ALA A 300 4.60 3.45 -6.87
N GLY A 301 5.55 3.42 -5.94
CA GLY A 301 6.40 2.26 -5.69
C GLY A 301 5.80 1.28 -4.68
N ILE A 302 4.93 1.76 -3.79
CA ILE A 302 4.15 0.97 -2.82
C ILE A 302 2.79 1.64 -2.65
N ILE A 303 1.71 0.85 -2.58
CA ILE A 303 0.36 1.35 -2.27
C ILE A 303 -0.17 0.60 -1.04
N ILE A 304 -0.65 1.35 -0.06
CA ILE A 304 -1.16 0.82 1.21
C ILE A 304 -2.58 1.33 1.38
N GLY A 305 -3.55 0.43 1.35
CA GLY A 305 -4.96 0.72 1.52
C GLY A 305 -5.45 0.40 2.92
N ASN A 306 -6.49 1.11 3.37
CA ASN A 306 -7.28 0.87 4.60
C ASN A 306 -8.68 1.51 4.42
N HIS A 307 -9.48 1.62 5.49
CA HIS A 307 -10.89 2.07 5.59
C HIS A 307 -11.86 0.93 5.87
N VAL A 308 -11.73 -0.19 5.16
CA VAL A 308 -12.79 -1.21 5.18
C VAL A 308 -12.88 -1.99 6.50
N HIS A 309 -11.99 -1.72 7.47
CA HIS A 309 -11.92 -2.37 8.78
C HIS A 309 -11.88 -3.90 8.75
N THR A 310 -11.55 -4.50 7.61
CA THR A 310 -11.30 -5.92 7.45
C THR A 310 -10.12 -6.12 6.52
N ILE A 311 -9.53 -7.31 6.55
CA ILE A 311 -8.46 -7.68 5.63
C ILE A 311 -9.02 -7.84 4.20
N GLN A 312 -8.37 -7.17 3.25
CA GLN A 312 -8.46 -7.43 1.83
C GLN A 312 -7.13 -8.01 1.29
N PRO A 313 -7.13 -8.63 0.11
CA PRO A 313 -5.97 -9.33 -0.43
C PRO A 313 -4.80 -8.39 -0.76
N PHE A 314 -3.62 -8.99 -0.85
CA PHE A 314 -2.44 -8.38 -1.43
C PHE A 314 -2.38 -8.64 -2.96
N GLN A 315 -1.83 -7.70 -3.71
CA GLN A 315 -1.55 -7.88 -5.14
C GLN A 315 -0.30 -7.11 -5.58
N TRP A 316 0.52 -7.69 -6.46
CA TRP A 316 1.44 -6.89 -7.26
C TRP A 316 0.73 -6.34 -8.50
N VAL A 317 0.64 -5.02 -8.60
CA VAL A 317 0.20 -4.32 -9.81
C VAL A 317 1.46 -3.89 -10.56
N GLY A 318 1.83 -4.64 -11.59
CA GLY A 318 3.13 -4.48 -12.24
C GLY A 318 4.29 -4.77 -11.27
N LYS A 319 5.08 -3.73 -10.94
CA LYS A 319 6.16 -3.78 -9.94
C LYS A 319 5.79 -3.13 -8.60
N THR A 320 4.54 -2.69 -8.46
CA THR A 320 4.04 -1.99 -7.25
C THR A 320 3.31 -3.01 -6.37
N PRO A 321 3.76 -3.31 -5.15
CA PRO A 321 2.97 -4.06 -4.20
C PRO A 321 1.81 -3.20 -3.68
N VAL A 322 0.63 -3.82 -3.60
CA VAL A 322 -0.62 -3.20 -3.16
C VAL A 322 -1.20 -4.06 -2.03
N PHE A 323 -1.31 -3.48 -0.84
CA PHE A 323 -2.12 -4.02 0.24
C PHE A 323 -3.47 -3.31 0.16
N TYR A 324 -4.55 -3.96 -0.30
CA TYR A 324 -5.80 -3.24 -0.57
C TYR A 324 -6.50 -2.74 0.71
N ALA A 325 -6.45 -3.51 1.79
CA ALA A 325 -6.84 -3.09 3.13
C ALA A 325 -6.22 -4.01 4.18
N MET A 326 -5.67 -3.43 5.24
CA MET A 326 -4.98 -4.19 6.28
C MET A 326 -5.88 -4.57 7.47
N GLY A 327 -7.10 -4.02 7.52
CA GLY A 327 -7.96 -4.07 8.71
C GLY A 327 -7.47 -3.13 9.81
N ASN A 328 -7.94 -3.34 11.04
CA ASN A 328 -7.55 -2.49 12.17
C ASN A 328 -6.22 -2.96 12.77
N LEU A 329 -5.30 -2.03 13.02
CA LEU A 329 -4.22 -2.23 13.99
C LEU A 329 -4.81 -2.38 15.40
N ILE A 330 -5.72 -1.47 15.76
CA ILE A 330 -6.42 -1.51 17.04
C ILE A 330 -7.79 -0.84 16.89
N SER A 331 -8.83 -1.49 17.41
CA SER A 331 -10.17 -0.90 17.52
C SER A 331 -10.95 -1.54 18.66
N SER A 332 -12.12 -0.99 18.99
CA SER A 332 -13.10 -1.70 19.82
C SER A 332 -14.39 -1.97 19.04
N GLN A 333 -14.29 -2.39 17.79
CA GLN A 333 -15.46 -2.88 17.04
C GLN A 333 -15.95 -4.22 17.61
N LEU A 334 -17.09 -4.71 17.13
CA LEU A 334 -17.80 -5.84 17.75
C LEU A 334 -17.61 -7.17 17.02
N LYS A 335 -17.46 -7.16 15.68
CA LYS A 335 -17.35 -8.40 14.92
C LYS A 335 -15.90 -8.88 14.90
N THR A 336 -15.71 -10.19 14.98
CA THR A 336 -14.39 -10.84 14.89
C THR A 336 -13.61 -10.37 13.67
N ASP A 337 -14.28 -10.23 12.52
CA ASP A 337 -13.66 -9.80 11.27
C ASP A 337 -13.03 -8.41 11.36
N ASN A 338 -13.57 -7.55 12.23
CA ASN A 338 -13.04 -6.21 12.48
C ASN A 338 -11.93 -6.18 13.52
N LEU A 339 -11.81 -7.24 14.32
CA LEU A 339 -10.78 -7.38 15.33
C LEU A 339 -9.55 -8.13 14.80
N ILE A 340 -9.69 -8.82 13.66
CA ILE A 340 -8.57 -9.42 12.92
C ILE A 340 -8.01 -8.38 11.95
N GLY A 341 -6.74 -8.04 12.13
CA GLY A 341 -5.96 -7.19 11.22
C GLY A 341 -4.74 -7.92 10.69
N MET A 342 -4.04 -7.33 9.73
CA MET A 342 -2.72 -7.78 9.29
C MET A 342 -1.66 -6.75 9.65
N ILE A 343 -0.45 -7.24 9.90
CA ILE A 343 0.79 -6.48 9.83
C ILE A 343 1.56 -6.96 8.60
N GLY A 344 2.30 -6.06 7.96
CA GLY A 344 3.01 -6.34 6.73
C GLY A 344 4.45 -5.88 6.78
N SER A 345 5.31 -6.46 5.93
CA SER A 345 6.63 -5.92 5.69
C SER A 345 7.09 -6.04 4.25
N LEU A 346 8.02 -5.16 3.88
CA LEU A 346 8.67 -5.09 2.57
C LEU A 346 10.16 -4.79 2.75
N THR A 347 10.97 -5.24 1.80
CA THR A 347 12.36 -4.81 1.65
C THR A 347 12.48 -3.86 0.47
N ILE A 348 13.11 -2.71 0.66
CA ILE A 348 13.40 -1.75 -0.41
C ILE A 348 14.91 -1.69 -0.59
N THR A 349 15.39 -1.98 -1.80
CA THR A 349 16.82 -1.97 -2.14
C THR A 349 17.10 -0.97 -3.24
N LYS A 350 18.03 -0.06 -3.01
CA LYS A 350 18.61 0.84 -4.02
C LYS A 350 19.97 0.29 -4.45
N THR A 351 20.09 -0.05 -5.73
CA THR A 351 21.36 -0.45 -6.35
C THR A 351 21.89 0.68 -7.20
N SER A 352 23.03 1.25 -6.82
CA SER A 352 23.73 2.29 -7.57
C SER A 352 24.92 1.70 -8.32
N ARG A 353 25.03 2.00 -9.61
CA ARG A 353 26.19 1.66 -10.45
C ARG A 353 26.93 2.95 -10.75
N ILE A 354 28.12 3.07 -10.20
CA ILE A 354 28.96 4.26 -10.24
C ILE A 354 30.13 4.00 -11.19
N SER A 355 30.35 4.92 -12.12
CA SER A 355 31.47 4.92 -13.06
C SER A 355 32.11 6.31 -13.10
N LYS A 356 33.26 6.45 -13.78
CA LYS A 356 33.91 7.74 -13.97
C LYS A 356 33.04 8.77 -14.71
N THR A 357 32.08 8.32 -15.53
CA THR A 357 31.23 9.18 -16.36
C THR A 357 29.85 9.45 -15.75
N GLY A 358 29.56 8.90 -14.56
CA GLY A 358 28.30 9.14 -13.86
C GLY A 358 27.83 7.94 -13.03
N SER A 359 26.69 8.13 -12.35
CA SER A 359 26.03 7.11 -11.54
C SER A 359 24.60 6.91 -11.99
N THR A 360 24.17 5.65 -12.11
CA THR A 360 22.77 5.28 -12.29
C THR A 360 22.28 4.54 -11.05
N SER A 361 20.98 4.60 -10.76
CA SER A 361 20.41 3.87 -9.62
C SER A 361 19.06 3.26 -9.97
N THR A 362 18.82 2.07 -9.46
CA THR A 362 17.52 1.39 -9.54
C THR A 362 17.03 1.05 -8.15
N VAL A 363 15.72 1.13 -7.96
CA VAL A 363 15.03 0.78 -6.71
C VAL A 363 14.14 -0.40 -6.97
N THR A 364 14.23 -1.41 -6.11
CA THR A 364 13.39 -2.60 -6.15
C THR A 364 12.71 -2.78 -4.80
N VAL A 365 11.42 -3.09 -4.83
CA VAL A 365 10.67 -3.55 -3.67
C VAL A 365 10.54 -5.07 -3.76
N SER A 366 10.76 -5.78 -2.66
CA SER A 366 10.74 -7.25 -2.61
C SER A 366 10.27 -7.76 -1.25
N ASN A 367 10.16 -9.08 -1.13
CA ASN A 367 9.84 -9.81 0.11
C ASN A 367 8.57 -9.34 0.82
N PRO A 368 7.43 -9.18 0.11
CA PRO A 368 6.16 -8.91 0.77
C PRO A 368 5.86 -10.06 1.74
N THR A 369 5.74 -9.71 3.01
CA THR A 369 5.40 -10.65 4.08
C THR A 369 4.25 -10.08 4.87
N ALA A 370 3.33 -10.91 5.33
CA ALA A 370 2.28 -10.52 6.26
C ALA A 370 2.13 -11.54 7.39
N ASP A 371 1.75 -11.05 8.56
CA ASP A 371 1.24 -11.86 9.66
C ASP A 371 -0.10 -11.27 10.13
N LEU A 372 -0.85 -12.06 10.87
CA LEU A 372 -2.16 -11.67 11.38
C LEU A 372 -2.05 -11.25 12.84
N ILE A 373 -2.87 -10.26 13.19
CA ILE A 373 -3.04 -9.75 14.54
C ILE A 373 -4.51 -9.79 14.93
N TYR A 374 -4.79 -9.85 16.23
CA TYR A 374 -6.13 -9.88 16.78
C TYR A 374 -6.25 -8.94 17.98
N THR A 375 -7.22 -8.04 17.95
CA THR A 375 -7.57 -7.21 19.11
C THR A 375 -8.51 -7.98 20.04
N HIS A 376 -7.98 -8.43 21.17
CA HIS A 376 -8.75 -9.03 22.25
C HIS A 376 -9.26 -7.97 23.24
N MET A 377 -10.45 -8.18 23.78
CA MET A 377 -11.05 -7.38 24.83
C MET A 377 -11.88 -8.29 25.74
N VAL A 378 -12.06 -7.88 27.00
CA VAL A 378 -13.00 -8.53 27.92
C VAL A 378 -14.23 -7.67 28.15
N GLY A 379 -15.39 -8.31 28.19
CA GLY A 379 -16.71 -7.68 28.32
C GLY A 379 -17.48 -7.72 27.00
N THR A 380 -18.77 -7.47 27.07
CA THR A 380 -19.68 -7.42 25.90
C THR A 380 -20.35 -6.06 25.82
N TYR A 381 -20.70 -5.63 24.61
CA TYR A 381 -21.52 -4.43 24.40
C TYR A 381 -22.99 -4.73 24.79
N PRO A 382 -23.74 -3.77 25.39
CA PRO A 382 -23.36 -2.39 25.72
C PRO A 382 -22.59 -2.23 27.05
N GLY A 383 -22.25 -3.32 27.73
CA GLY A 383 -21.46 -3.29 28.96
C GLY A 383 -20.03 -2.77 28.78
N LYS A 384 -19.36 -2.51 29.92
CA LYS A 384 -17.98 -2.04 29.93
C LYS A 384 -17.05 -3.09 29.32
N ARG A 385 -16.31 -2.68 28.30
CA ARG A 385 -15.19 -3.44 27.75
C ARG A 385 -13.87 -2.90 28.30
N SER A 386 -12.91 -3.78 28.50
CA SER A 386 -11.61 -3.46 29.12
C SER A 386 -10.55 -4.48 28.69
N ARG A 387 -9.31 -4.29 29.14
CA ARG A 387 -8.17 -5.16 28.82
C ARG A 387 -7.97 -5.30 27.31
N VAL A 388 -8.04 -4.17 26.62
CA VAL A 388 -7.80 -4.12 25.18
C VAL A 388 -6.34 -4.50 24.95
N LYS A 389 -6.09 -5.55 24.16
CA LYS A 389 -4.74 -5.94 23.76
C LYS A 389 -4.73 -6.53 22.36
N VAL A 390 -3.79 -6.07 21.55
CA VAL A 390 -3.49 -6.62 20.24
C VAL A 390 -2.47 -7.73 20.41
N TYR A 391 -2.84 -8.93 20.00
CA TYR A 391 -1.97 -10.11 19.97
C TYR A 391 -1.59 -10.44 18.54
N THR A 392 -0.39 -10.93 18.33
CA THR A 392 -0.06 -11.71 17.12
C THR A 392 -0.82 -13.03 17.17
N PHE A 393 -1.11 -13.63 16.00
CA PHE A 393 -1.78 -14.93 15.99
C PHE A 393 -0.97 -16.07 16.62
N GLN A 394 0.34 -15.91 16.76
CA GLN A 394 1.22 -16.86 17.46
C GLN A 394 1.02 -16.86 18.97
N GLU A 395 0.57 -15.74 19.55
CA GLU A 395 0.27 -15.64 20.98
C GLU A 395 -1.15 -16.14 21.32
N LEU A 396 -1.99 -16.40 20.31
CA LEU A 396 -3.37 -16.80 20.50
C LEU A 396 -3.52 -18.24 20.96
N ASN A 397 -4.58 -18.46 21.71
CA ASN A 397 -5.08 -19.77 22.09
C ASN A 397 -6.62 -19.71 22.19
N ASN A 398 -7.28 -20.84 22.43
CA ASN A 398 -8.74 -20.93 22.44
C ASN A 398 -9.42 -20.13 23.58
N SER A 399 -8.68 -19.69 24.61
CA SER A 399 -9.23 -18.79 25.64
C SER A 399 -9.30 -17.33 25.17
N LEU A 400 -8.39 -16.91 24.28
CA LEU A 400 -8.34 -15.55 23.72
C LEU A 400 -9.21 -15.42 22.47
N LEU A 401 -9.16 -16.42 21.58
CA LEU A 401 -9.94 -16.50 20.35
C LEU A 401 -10.22 -17.97 20.03
N LYS A 402 -11.49 -18.37 20.13
CA LYS A 402 -11.93 -19.70 19.70
C LYS A 402 -11.64 -19.89 18.22
N ASN A 403 -11.20 -21.09 17.83
CA ASN A 403 -10.91 -21.44 16.43
C ASN A 403 -9.80 -20.59 15.79
N TYR A 404 -8.91 -19.96 16.57
CA TYR A 404 -7.84 -19.08 16.06
C TYR A 404 -7.01 -19.74 14.94
N SER A 405 -6.72 -21.05 15.01
CA SER A 405 -5.96 -21.76 13.97
C SER A 405 -6.72 -21.88 12.64
N SER A 406 -8.05 -22.01 12.69
CA SER A 406 -8.90 -22.03 11.48
C SER A 406 -8.99 -20.63 10.87
N LEU A 407 -9.21 -19.63 11.73
CA LEU A 407 -9.24 -18.23 11.31
C LEU A 407 -7.89 -17.80 10.70
N TYR A 408 -6.77 -18.25 11.27
CA TYR A 408 -5.45 -17.98 10.70
C TYR A 408 -5.35 -18.49 9.27
N LYS A 409 -5.78 -19.74 9.01
CA LYS A 409 -5.76 -20.34 7.66
C LYS A 409 -6.67 -19.59 6.70
N GLU A 410 -7.88 -19.26 7.12
CA GLU A 410 -8.86 -18.53 6.32
C GLU A 410 -8.33 -17.15 5.91
N TYR A 411 -7.89 -16.35 6.87
CA TYR A 411 -7.41 -15.01 6.62
C TYR A 411 -6.06 -15.01 5.88
N SER A 412 -5.18 -15.98 6.13
CA SER A 412 -3.97 -16.19 5.33
C SER A 412 -4.29 -16.48 3.86
N ALA A 413 -5.33 -17.29 3.59
CA ALA A 413 -5.80 -17.55 2.24
C ALA A 413 -6.39 -16.29 1.59
N ARG A 414 -7.10 -15.46 2.35
CA ARG A 414 -7.64 -14.18 1.90
C ARG A 414 -6.54 -13.20 1.50
N VAL A 415 -5.49 -13.03 2.33
CA VAL A 415 -4.34 -12.18 1.98
C VAL A 415 -3.72 -12.60 0.64
N ARG A 416 -3.68 -13.90 0.34
CA ARG A 416 -3.07 -14.48 -0.86
C ARG A 416 -4.03 -14.65 -2.04
N SER A 417 -5.30 -14.28 -1.91
CA SER A 417 -6.34 -14.67 -2.89
C SER A 417 -6.12 -14.06 -4.28
N MET A 418 -5.58 -12.84 -4.34
CA MET A 418 -5.24 -12.17 -5.61
C MET A 418 -3.80 -12.41 -6.06
N ASP A 419 -2.86 -12.65 -5.15
CA ASP A 419 -1.45 -12.89 -5.49
C ASP A 419 -0.73 -13.73 -4.43
N LYS A 420 -0.23 -14.90 -4.85
CA LYS A 420 0.40 -15.87 -3.95
C LYS A 420 1.87 -15.56 -3.62
N ARG A 421 2.45 -14.49 -4.21
CA ARG A 421 3.85 -14.08 -4.00
C ARG A 421 4.10 -13.41 -2.65
N ILE A 422 3.06 -13.07 -1.89
CA ILE A 422 3.20 -12.66 -0.50
C ILE A 422 3.42 -13.89 0.40
N THR A 423 4.42 -13.78 1.26
CA THR A 423 4.70 -14.78 2.32
C THR A 423 3.78 -14.52 3.50
N ILE A 424 3.25 -15.59 4.11
CA ILE A 424 2.48 -15.49 5.35
C ILE A 424 3.25 -16.15 6.48
N GLY A 425 3.43 -15.42 7.58
CA GLY A 425 4.12 -15.92 8.77
C GLY A 425 4.74 -14.81 9.61
N PRO A 426 5.37 -15.18 10.73
CA PRO A 426 6.01 -14.26 11.67
C PRO A 426 6.87 -13.21 10.97
N LEU A 427 6.67 -11.94 11.35
CA LEU A 427 7.61 -10.86 11.06
C LEU A 427 8.70 -10.88 12.14
N THR A 428 9.95 -11.07 11.71
CA THR A 428 11.13 -11.26 12.59
C THR A 428 12.05 -10.07 12.64
#